data_AF-A0A5B7HYC6-F1
#
_entry.id   AF-A0A5B7HYC6-F1
#
_cell.length_a   1.000
_cell.length_b   1.000
_cell.length_c   1.000
_cell.angle_alpha   90.00
_cell.angle_beta   90.00
_cell.angle_gamma   90.00
#
_symmetry.space_group_name_H-M   'P 1'
#
loop_
_entity.id
_entity.type
_entity.pdbx_description
1 polymer ?
#
loop_
_entity_poly.entity_id
_entity_poly.type
_entity_poly.pdbx_seq_one_letter_code
_entity_poly.pdbx_strand_id
1 'polypeptide(L)' 'MDSKLPWSRASEGFLLELVRDTRYLWEPRDQLYSKTKVKQGAFNAVAEELLAEYPELSGLKGG' A
#
# COMPACT_ATOMS: atom_id res chain seq x y z
N MET A 1 17.08 19.75 12.16
CA MET A 1 16.35 19.80 10.88
C MET A 1 15.34 18.67 10.94
N ASP A 2 14.09 18.99 11.27
CA ASP A 2 12.96 18.05 11.26
C ASP A 2 12.68 17.66 9.81
N SER A 3 13.29 16.56 9.35
CA SER A 3 12.97 15.94 8.07
C SER A 3 11.61 15.24 8.17
N LYS A 4 10.53 16.02 8.32
CA LYS A 4 9.14 15.54 8.24
C LYS A 4 8.69 15.50 6.79
N LEU A 5 9.11 14.49 6.04
CA LEU A 5 8.46 14.11 4.78
C LEU A 5 8.50 12.59 4.71
N PRO A 6 7.42 11.89 4.28
CA PRO A 6 6.85 12.13 2.96
C PRO A 6 5.34 11.79 2.78
N TRP A 7 4.60 11.43 3.83
CA TRP A 7 3.20 10.99 3.70
C TRP A 7 2.28 12.19 3.53
N SER A 8 1.68 12.32 2.34
CA SER A 8 0.72 13.38 2.02
C SER A 8 -0.70 12.85 1.93
N ARG A 9 -1.70 13.74 1.97
CA ARG A 9 -3.10 13.36 1.70
C ARG A 9 -3.29 12.77 0.29
N ALA A 10 -2.45 13.18 -0.66
CA ALA A 10 -2.51 12.65 -2.03
C ALA A 10 -2.04 11.20 -2.08
N SER A 11 -0.89 10.89 -1.46
CA SER A 11 -0.39 9.52 -1.36
C SER A 11 -1.31 8.61 -0.54
N GLU A 12 -1.97 9.16 0.49
CA GLU A 12 -2.99 8.44 1.24
C GLU A 12 -4.21 8.11 0.38
N GLY A 13 -4.72 9.07 -0.39
CA GLY A 13 -5.82 8.86 -1.32
C GLY A 13 -5.49 7.78 -2.36
N PHE A 14 -4.30 7.85 -2.96
CA PHE A 14 -3.84 6.88 -3.93
C PHE A 14 -3.70 5.47 -3.34
N LEU A 15 -3.13 5.34 -2.14
CA LEU A 15 -3.09 4.05 -1.43
C LEU A 15 -4.50 3.48 -1.22
N LEU A 16 -5.45 4.31 -0.79
CA LEU A 16 -6.82 3.86 -0.54
C LEU A 16 -7.50 3.37 -1.83
N GLU A 17 -7.22 3.99 -2.97
CA GLU A 17 -7.70 3.52 -4.28
C GLU A 17 -7.09 2.16 -4.65
N LEU A 18 -5.77 1.99 -4.52
CA LEU A 18 -5.08 0.72 -4.78
C LEU A 18 -5.59 -0.44 -3.88
N VAL A 19 -5.79 -0.15 -2.59
CA VAL A 19 -6.35 -1.13 -1.64
C VAL A 19 -7.81 -1.43 -1.98
N ARG A 20 -8.59 -0.44 -2.41
CA ARG A 20 -10.00 -0.62 -2.80
C ARG A 20 -10.15 -1.53 -4.00
N ASP A 21 -9.30 -1.37 -5.02
CA ASP A 21 -9.27 -2.25 -6.20
C ASP A 21 -8.90 -3.69 -5.85
N THR A 22 -8.10 -3.85 -4.79
CA THR A 22 -7.67 -5.15 -4.28
C THR A 22 -8.63 -5.68 -3.21
N ARG A 23 -9.88 -5.98 -3.62
CA ARG A 23 -10.99 -6.38 -2.72
C ARG A 23 -10.64 -7.44 -1.68
N TYR A 24 -9.87 -8.46 -2.06
CA TYR A 24 -9.50 -9.58 -1.18
C TYR A 24 -8.53 -9.21 -0.04
N LEU A 25 -7.96 -8.00 -0.03
CA LEU A 25 -7.18 -7.53 1.11
C LEU A 25 -8.05 -7.20 2.33
N TRP A 26 -9.27 -6.70 2.11
CA TRP A 26 -10.14 -6.13 3.14
C TRP A 26 -11.54 -6.75 3.23
N GLU A 27 -11.97 -7.54 2.23
CA GLU A 27 -13.26 -8.27 2.24
C GLU A 27 -13.09 -9.70 2.79
N PRO A 28 -13.59 -10.02 4.00
CA PRO A 28 -13.47 -11.35 4.59
C PRO A 28 -14.24 -12.44 3.84
N ARG A 29 -15.24 -12.06 3.04
CA ARG A 29 -16.03 -12.99 2.23
C ARG A 29 -15.31 -13.43 0.96
N ASP A 30 -14.21 -12.77 0.61
CA ASP A 30 -13.40 -13.13 -0.55
C ASP A 30 -12.63 -14.43 -0.27
N GLN A 31 -12.65 -15.36 -1.22
CA GLN A 31 -11.98 -16.66 -1.09
C GLN A 31 -10.45 -16.53 -0.99
N LEU A 32 -9.89 -15.40 -1.41
CA LEU A 32 -8.46 -15.12 -1.34
C LEU A 32 -8.08 -14.39 -0.04
N TYR A 33 -9.05 -13.93 0.76
CA TYR A 33 -8.79 -13.18 2.00
C TYR A 33 -7.99 -14.00 3.02
N SER A 34 -8.21 -15.30 3.12
CA SER A 34 -7.46 -16.15 4.06
C SER A 34 -6.08 -16.56 3.54
N LYS A 35 -5.74 -16.23 2.28
CA LYS A 35 -4.48 -16.67 1.65
C LYS A 35 -3.37 -15.65 1.90
N THR A 36 -2.61 -15.86 2.98
CA THR A 36 -1.51 -14.96 3.40
C THR A 36 -0.50 -14.68 2.29
N LYS A 37 -0.11 -15.67 1.49
CA LYS A 37 0.82 -15.46 0.35
C LYS A 37 0.26 -14.55 -0.72
N VAL A 38 -1.06 -14.63 -0.98
CA VAL A 38 -1.75 -13.77 -1.96
C VAL A 38 -1.81 -12.35 -1.42
N LYS A 39 -2.15 -12.18 -0.14
CA LYS A 39 -2.12 -10.86 0.52
C LYS A 39 -0.73 -10.23 0.50
N GLN A 40 0.31 -11.00 0.81
CA GLN A 40 1.69 -10.49 0.81
C GLN A 40 2.13 -10.04 -0.59
N GLY A 41 1.82 -10.82 -1.63
CA GLY A 41 2.08 -10.42 -3.01
C GLY A 41 1.36 -9.13 -3.40
N ALA A 42 0.09 -9.01 -2.98
CA ALA A 42 -0.70 -7.81 -3.23
C ALA A 42 -0.19 -6.58 -2.48
N PHE A 43 0.19 -6.71 -1.21
CA PHE A 43 0.81 -5.61 -0.45
C PHE A 43 2.13 -5.16 -1.09
N ASN A 44 2.95 -6.10 -1.59
CA ASN A 44 4.17 -5.76 -2.30
C ASN A 44 3.87 -5.00 -3.60
N ALA A 45 2.89 -5.45 -4.39
CA ALA A 45 2.48 -4.76 -5.61
C ALA A 45 1.96 -3.34 -5.33
N VAL A 46 1.09 -3.19 -4.32
CA VAL A 46 0.59 -1.87 -3.87
C VAL A 46 1.74 -0.98 -3.40
N ALA A 47 2.72 -1.52 -2.68
CA ALA A 47 3.88 -0.77 -2.24
C ALA A 47 4.77 -0.34 -3.42
N GLU A 48 4.97 -1.22 -4.42
CA GLU A 48 5.73 -0.90 -5.63
C GLU A 48 5.06 0.21 -6.46
N GLU A 49 3.73 0.14 -6.65
CA GLU A 49 2.97 1.18 -7.36
C GLU A 49 3.00 2.51 -6.61
N LEU A 50 2.82 2.47 -5.29
CA LEU A 50 2.88 3.65 -4.44
C LEU A 50 4.26 4.30 -4.43
N LEU A 51 5.34 3.51 -4.48
CA LEU A 51 6.72 4.00 -4.59
C LEU A 51 7.05 4.52 -5.99
N ALA A 52 6.44 3.97 -7.04
CA ALA A 52 6.61 4.47 -8.40
C ALA A 52 6.00 5.86 -8.57
N GLU A 53 4.80 6.09 -8.00
CA GLU A 53 4.11 7.38 -8.06
C GLU A 53 4.70 8.41 -7.09
N TYR A 54 5.11 7.98 -5.90
CA TYR A 54 5.69 8.85 -4.87
C TYR A 54 7.05 8.30 -4.38
N PRO A 55 8.14 8.48 -5.16
CA PRO A 55 9.47 8.01 -4.78
C PRO A 55 9.98 8.57 -3.45
N GLU A 56 9.49 9.72 -3.03
CA GLU A 56 9.76 10.33 -1.72
C GLU A 56 9.32 9.45 -0.55
N LEU A 57 8.37 8.52 -0.77
CA LEU A 57 7.92 7.56 0.22
C LEU A 57 8.93 6.44 0.48
N SER A 58 9.97 6.29 -0.34
CA SER A 58 11.04 5.29 -0.15
C SER A 58 11.75 5.37 1.22
N GLY A 59 11.68 6.52 1.88
CA GLY A 59 12.20 6.74 3.23
C GLY A 59 11.35 6.12 4.36
N LEU A 60 10.13 5.65 4.08
CA LEU A 60 9.25 4.97 5.05
C LEU A 60 9.57 3.48 5.22
N LYS A 61 10.74 3.00 4.78
CA LYS A 61 11.22 1.65 5.11
C LYS A 61 11.33 1.52 6.64
N GLY A 62 10.27 1.02 7.26
CA GLY A 62 10.22 0.72 8.68
C GLY A 62 11.34 -0.23 9.08
N GLY A 63 11.98 0.06 10.21
CA GLY A 63 12.87 -0.85 10.92
C GLY A 63 12.13 -1.94 11.68
#